data_AF-A0A6M3JCM7-F1
#
_entry.id   AF-A0A6M3JCM7-F1
#
_cell.length_a   1.000
_cell.length_b   1.000
_cell.length_c   1.000
_cell.angle_alpha   90.00
_cell.angle_beta   90.00
_cell.angle_gamma   90.00
#
_symmetry.space_group_name_H-M   'P 1'
#
loop_
_entity.id
_entity.type
_entity.pdbx_description
1 polymer ?
#
loop_
_entity_poly.entity_id
_entity_poly.type
_entity_poly.pdbx_seq_one_letter_code
_entity_poly.pdbx_strand_id
1 'polypeptide(L)' 'MRRMMEKPDDMISNILARIRAQIIILTTEKKTCKAEIVVQLNMTQGAIGDAYVSNSLKERVL' A
#
# COMPACT_ATOMS: atom_id res chain seq x y z
N MET A 1 25.94 12.94 -15.77
CA MET A 1 25.04 11.82 -15.45
C MET A 1 23.61 12.26 -15.71
N ARG A 2 22.91 11.70 -16.71
CA ARG A 2 21.48 12.01 -16.98
C ARG A 2 20.62 11.35 -15.90
N ARG A 3 19.87 12.13 -15.11
CA ARG A 3 18.79 11.59 -14.27
C ARG A 3 17.73 11.02 -15.22
N MET A 4 17.58 9.71 -15.26
CA MET A 4 16.42 9.09 -15.90
C MET A 4 15.20 9.51 -15.08
N MET A 5 14.25 10.21 -15.72
CA MET A 5 12.93 10.43 -15.13
C MET A 5 12.26 9.06 -15.00
N GLU A 6 11.95 8.65 -13.78
CA GLU A 6 11.09 7.47 -13.55
C GLU A 6 9.77 7.69 -14.28
N LYS A 7 9.24 6.63 -14.90
CA LYS A 7 7.93 6.72 -15.52
C LYS A 7 6.89 6.93 -14.40
N PRO A 8 5.85 7.74 -14.62
CA PRO A 8 4.82 7.99 -13.60
C PRO A 8 4.23 6.72 -12.98
N ASP A 9 4.09 5.66 -13.78
CA ASP A 9 3.56 4.36 -13.34
C ASP A 9 4.49 3.66 -12.33
N ASP A 10 5.81 3.82 -12.46
CA ASP A 10 6.80 3.26 -11.55
C ASP A 10 6.77 4.01 -10.20
N MET A 11 6.61 5.33 -10.25
CA MET A 11 6.45 6.16 -9.06
C MET A 11 5.17 5.80 -8.28
N ILE A 12 4.04 5.64 -8.96
CA ILE A 12 2.77 5.25 -8.35
C ILE A 12 2.90 3.86 -7.72
N SER A 13 3.53 2.91 -8.43
CA SER A 13 3.75 1.56 -7.93
C SER A 13 4.61 1.55 -6.65
N ASN A 14 5.67 2.36 -6.61
CA ASN A 14 6.53 2.51 -5.43
C ASN A 14 5.78 3.12 -4.24
N ILE A 15 4.93 4.12 -4.47
CA ILE A 15 4.09 4.71 -3.41
C ILE A 15 3.13 3.67 -2.85
N LEU A 16 2.44 2.90 -3.71
CA LEU A 16 1.52 1.85 -3.28
C LEU A 16 2.22 0.71 -2.52
N ALA A 17 3.45 0.37 -2.90
CA ALA A 17 4.25 -0.63 -2.18
C ALA A 17 4.59 -0.17 -0.75
N ARG A 18 4.95 1.11 -0.58
CA ARG A 18 5.25 1.70 0.73
C ARG A 18 4.02 1.77 1.64
N ILE A 19 2.86 2.16 1.09
CA ILE A 19 1.59 2.17 1.82
C ILE A 19 1.25 0.76 2.31
N ARG A 20 1.40 -0.26 1.45
CA ARG A 20 1.20 -1.66 1.83
C ARG A 20 2.11 -2.09 2.98
N ALA A 21 3.40 -1.79 2.90
CA ALA A 21 4.35 -2.14 3.95
C ALA A 21 3.95 -1.53 5.30
N GLN A 22 3.51 -0.27 5.31
CA GLN A 22 3.01 0.38 6.53
C GLN A 22 1.76 -0.31 7.09
N ILE A 23 0.78 -0.60 6.24
CA ILE A 23 -0.44 -1.29 6.66
C ILE A 23 -0.13 -2.68 7.26
N ILE A 24 0.81 -3.43 6.64
CA ILE A 24 1.25 -4.73 7.16
C ILE A 24 1.84 -4.57 8.56
N ILE A 25 2.79 -3.66 8.76
CA ILE A 25 3.41 -3.42 10.08
C ILE A 25 2.35 -3.04 11.13
N LEU A 26 1.42 -2.15 10.78
CA LEU A 26 0.36 -1.72 11.70
C LEU A 26 -0.53 -2.90 12.12
N THR A 27 -0.88 -3.78 11.18
CA THR A 27 -1.77 -4.92 11.46
C THR A 27 -1.06 -6.08 12.15
N THR A 28 0.17 -6.43 11.76
CA THR A 28 0.87 -7.63 12.26
C THR A 28 1.66 -7.37 13.53
N GLU A 29 2.42 -6.28 13.57
CA GLU A 29 3.32 -5.99 14.71
C GLU A 29 2.59 -5.20 15.79
N LYS A 30 1.89 -4.14 15.39
CA LYS A 30 1.21 -3.25 16.34
C LYS A 30 -0.21 -3.69 16.70
N LYS A 31 -0.75 -4.70 16.00
CA LYS A 31 -2.12 -5.22 16.17
C LYS A 31 -3.18 -4.12 16.12
N THR A 32 -2.93 -3.08 15.32
CA THR A 32 -3.79 -1.91 15.16
C THR A 32 -5.04 -2.30 14.38
N CYS A 33 -6.21 -1.87 14.84
CA CYS A 33 -7.46 -2.21 14.16
C CYS A 33 -7.68 -1.34 12.92
N LYS A 34 -8.56 -1.79 12.02
CA LYS A 34 -8.79 -1.12 10.72
C LYS A 34 -9.24 0.35 10.87
N ALA A 35 -10.04 0.67 11.88
CA ALA A 35 -10.49 2.05 12.12
C ALA A 35 -9.34 2.98 12.54
N GLU A 36 -8.40 2.47 13.34
CA GLU A 36 -7.21 3.23 13.75
C GLU A 36 -6.25 3.46 12.58
N ILE A 37 -6.10 2.47 11.68
CA ILE A 37 -5.27 2.60 10.47
C ILE A 37 -5.82 3.67 9.53
N VAL A 38 -7.15 3.74 9.35
CA VAL A 38 -7.83 4.79 8.57
C VAL A 38 -7.46 6.18 9.07
N VAL A 39 -7.48 6.38 10.39
CA VAL A 39 -7.14 7.65 11.02
C VAL A 39 -5.64 7.94 10.90
N GLN A 40 -4.78 6.96 11.21
CA GLN A 40 -3.32 7.13 11.17
C GLN A 40 -2.77 7.42 9.77
N LEU A 41 -3.29 6.74 8.75
CA LEU A 41 -2.83 6.91 7.37
C LEU A 41 -3.60 8.00 6.62
N ASN A 42 -4.66 8.55 7.24
CA ASN A 42 -5.59 9.48 6.60
C ASN A 42 -6.12 8.94 5.25
N MET A 43 -6.51 7.66 5.26
CA MET A 43 -6.96 6.93 4.07
C MET A 43 -8.35 6.35 4.30
N THR A 44 -9.16 6.26 3.24
CA THR A 44 -10.48 5.62 3.34
C THR A 44 -10.36 4.11 3.58
N GLN A 45 -11.40 3.53 4.20
CA GLN A 45 -11.53 2.08 4.37
C GLN A 45 -11.39 1.31 3.05
N GLY A 46 -11.91 1.87 1.95
CA GLY A 46 -11.82 1.28 0.61
C GLY A 46 -10.39 1.24 0.11
N ALA A 47 -9.65 2.36 0.19
CA ALA A 47 -8.26 2.44 -0.25
C ALA A 47 -7.33 1.47 0.52
N ILE A 48 -7.58 1.26 1.82
CA ILE A 48 -6.87 0.24 2.62
C ILE A 48 -7.21 -1.17 2.12
N GLY A 49 -8.47 -1.44 1.81
CA GLY A 49 -8.92 -2.73 1.26
C GLY A 49 -8.28 -3.02 -0.10
N ASP A 50 -8.27 -2.04 -0.99
CA ASP A 50 -7.68 -2.15 -2.33
C ASP A 50 -6.16 -2.40 -2.26
N ALA A 51 -5.47 -1.76 -1.31
CA ALA A 51 -4.05 -2.02 -1.05
C ALA A 51 -3.77 -3.46 -0.63
N TYR A 52 -4.67 -4.09 0.13
CA TYR A 52 -4.58 -5.52 0.50
C TYR A 52 -4.89 -6.45 -0.69
N VAL A 53 -6.02 -6.21 -1.35
CA VAL A 53 -6.57 -7.08 -2.41
C VAL A 53 -5.71 -7.04 -3.69
N SER A 54 -5.10 -5.88 -4.00
CA SER A 54 -4.23 -5.74 -5.17
C SER A 54 -3.00 -6.64 -5.14
N ASN A 55 -2.59 -7.17 -3.99
CA ASN A 55 -1.45 -8.11 -3.92
C ASN A 55 -1.89 -9.56 -4.09
N SER A 56 -3.02 -9.95 -3.48
CA SER A 56 -3.55 -11.32 -3.57
C SER A 56 -4.11 -11.67 -4.95
N LEU A 57 -4.62 -10.68 -5.71
CA LEU A 57 -5.00 -10.87 -7.12
C LEU A 57 -3.80 -11.03 -8.05
N LYS A 58 -2.66 -10.37 -7.78
CA LYS A 58 -1.44 -10.54 -8.59
C LYS A 58 -0.82 -11.94 -8.44
N GLU A 59 -0.89 -12.55 -7.26
CA GLU A 59 -0.37 -13.90 -7.01
C GLU A 59 -1.26 -15.03 -7.56
N ARG A 60 -2.54 -14.77 -7.84
CA ARG A 60 -3.48 -15.78 -8.40
C ARG A 60 -3.58 -15.77 -9.93
N VAL A 61 -3.12 -14.70 -10.57
CA VAL A 61 -3.25 -14.49 -12.03
C VAL A 61 -1.90 -14.67 -12.75
N LEU A 62 -0.83 -15.02 -12.03
CA LEU A 62 0.47 -15.44 -12.56
C LEU A 62 0.75 -16.89 -12.18
#